data_AF-A0A5C3KGX2-F1
#
_entry.id   AF-A0A5C3KGX2-F1
#
_cell.length_a   1.000
_cell.length_b   1.000
_cell.length_c   1.000
_cell.angle_alpha   90.00
_cell.angle_beta   90.00
_cell.angle_gamma   90.00
#
_symmetry.space_group_name_H-M   'P 1'
#
loop_
_entity.id
_entity.type
_entity.pdbx_description
1 polymer ?
#
loop_
_entity_poly.entity_id
_entity_poly.type
_entity_poly.pdbx_seq_one_letter_code
_entity_poly.pdbx_strand_id
1 'polypeptide(L)'
;MVAMRGEYCIGFGSILSLASLLLLIFLHVGQINTSTVPRSIYMVQVDTSGYQQAMIVALANPFNNVYAPNSSVQLASGGGLRHHYLYGLYTHCAYLANTTEGLCSSHVVGNQFRPFDTIVEDLPLNISRLSQSFILQDTPFTDAEYTSSNSRAAYWMVLLGTICAGLTFITGIPKRNWTFAVSTIFAIAGSILLLIAASIWTVLINRTDDINTRILATRTEEVPLGLVVTMGNGLILLWVAFGTMTASVIPYMISCCTWRG
;
A
#
# COMPACT_ATOMS: atom_id res chain seq x y z
N MET A 1 26.87 7.49 35.50
CA MET A 1 26.33 6.40 34.67
C MET A 1 25.09 5.87 35.38
N VAL A 2 23.90 6.22 34.89
CA VAL A 2 22.65 5.72 35.48
C VAL A 2 22.47 4.29 35.01
N ALA A 3 22.61 3.32 35.91
CA ALA A 3 22.28 1.93 35.61
C ALA A 3 20.76 1.81 35.47
N MET A 4 20.26 1.76 34.22
CA MET A 4 18.86 1.41 33.99
C MET A 4 18.62 0.01 34.52
N ARG A 5 17.58 -0.16 35.36
CA ARG A 5 17.14 -1.50 35.77
C ARG A 5 16.65 -2.23 34.51
N GLY A 6 17.15 -3.43 34.26
CA GLY A 6 16.83 -4.21 33.06
C GLY A 6 15.34 -4.38 32.80
N GLU A 7 14.51 -4.33 33.84
CA GLU A 7 13.04 -4.36 33.73
C GLU A 7 12.46 -3.19 32.92
N TYR A 8 13.03 -1.98 33.00
CA TYR A 8 12.57 -0.84 32.19
C TYR A 8 12.97 -0.98 30.73
N CYS A 9 14.16 -1.52 30.45
CA CYS A 9 14.58 -1.80 29.07
C CYS A 9 13.67 -2.85 28.43
N ILE A 10 13.37 -3.94 29.13
CA ILE A 10 12.45 -4.98 28.63
C ILE A 10 11.06 -4.40 28.39
N GLY A 11 10.50 -3.67 29.36
CA GLY A 11 9.18 -3.04 29.21
C GLY A 11 9.11 -2.09 28.02
N PHE A 12 10.14 -1.28 27.82
CA PHE A 12 10.23 -0.37 26.67
C PHE A 12 10.32 -1.12 25.33
N GLY A 13 11.16 -2.17 25.25
CA GLY A 13 11.26 -3.03 24.08
C GLY A 13 9.93 -3.72 23.73
N SER A 14 9.22 -4.23 24.73
CA SER A 14 7.91 -4.86 24.55
C SER A 14 6.85 -3.89 24.08
N ILE A 15 6.78 -2.68 24.64
CA ILE A 15 5.86 -1.63 24.20
C ILE A 15 6.13 -1.25 22.73
N LEU A 16 7.40 -1.09 22.34
CA LEU A 16 7.75 -0.76 20.95
C LEU A 16 7.38 -1.90 19.98
N SER A 17 7.66 -3.16 20.34
CA SER A 17 7.27 -4.31 19.50
C SER A 17 5.75 -4.45 19.40
N LEU A 18 5.01 -4.16 20.49
CA LEU A 18 3.56 -4.15 20.49
C LEU A 18 3.00 -3.02 19.61
N ALA A 19 3.58 -1.82 19.71
CA ALA A 19 3.19 -0.69 18.89
C ALA A 19 3.37 -0.99 17.39
N SER A 20 4.50 -1.59 17.00
CA SER A 20 4.68 -2.02 15.61
C SER A 20 3.66 -3.07 15.18
N LEU A 21 3.43 -4.09 16.01
CA LEU A 21 2.43 -5.12 15.73
C LEU A 21 1.03 -4.51 15.49
N LEU A 22 0.62 -3.55 16.31
CA LEU A 22 -0.67 -2.86 16.16
C LEU A 22 -0.74 -2.06 14.84
N LEU A 23 0.32 -1.33 14.49
CA LEU A 23 0.38 -0.59 13.22
C LEU A 23 0.28 -1.54 12.01
N LEU A 24 0.96 -2.68 12.09
CA LEU A 24 0.91 -3.69 11.05
C LEU A 24 -0.47 -4.33 10.95
N ILE A 25 -1.17 -4.57 12.06
CA ILE A 25 -2.56 -5.06 12.04
C ILE A 25 -3.47 -4.06 11.32
N PHE A 26 -3.36 -2.75 11.62
CA PHE A 26 -4.14 -1.73 10.92
C PHE A 26 -3.83 -1.68 9.42
N LEU A 27 -2.56 -1.84 9.04
CA LEU A 27 -2.14 -1.96 7.65
C LEU A 27 -2.82 -3.16 6.94
N HIS A 28 -2.97 -4.30 7.63
CA HIS A 28 -3.63 -5.50 7.08
C HIS A 28 -5.13 -5.31 6.90
N VAL A 29 -5.75 -4.52 7.79
CA VAL A 29 -7.19 -4.20 7.74
C VAL A 29 -7.49 -3.06 6.74
N GLY A 30 -6.47 -2.40 6.18
CA GLY A 30 -6.63 -1.33 5.19
C GLY A 30 -7.35 -1.80 3.92
N GLN A 31 -8.33 -1.01 3.46
CA GLN A 31 -9.16 -1.27 2.27
C GLN A 31 -9.89 -2.62 2.22
N ILE A 32 -10.12 -3.33 3.32
CA ILE A 32 -10.93 -4.57 3.27
C ILE A 32 -12.43 -4.29 3.12
N ASN A 33 -12.86 -3.06 3.43
CA ASN A 33 -14.25 -2.61 3.36
C ASN A 33 -14.29 -1.10 3.14
N THR A 34 -15.46 -0.57 2.78
CA THR A 34 -15.73 0.85 2.51
C THR A 34 -16.03 1.67 3.78
N SER A 35 -15.99 1.02 4.95
CA SER A 35 -16.12 1.68 6.26
C SER A 35 -15.02 2.73 6.47
N THR A 36 -15.30 3.73 7.31
CA THR A 36 -14.44 4.92 7.48
C THR A 36 -12.99 4.61 7.83
N VAL A 37 -12.76 3.68 8.77
CA VAL A 37 -11.41 3.35 9.25
C VAL A 37 -10.59 2.62 8.17
N PRO A 38 -11.02 1.46 7.62
CA PRO A 38 -10.31 0.80 6.52
C PRO A 38 -10.09 1.70 5.31
N ARG A 39 -11.05 2.59 5.00
CA ARG A 39 -10.97 3.51 3.86
C ARG A 39 -9.84 4.52 3.98
N SER A 40 -9.53 5.00 5.19
CA SER A 40 -8.44 5.97 5.41
C SER A 40 -7.04 5.37 5.29
N ILE A 41 -6.94 4.03 5.28
CA ILE A 41 -5.67 3.29 5.26
C ILE A 41 -5.55 2.60 3.91
N TYR A 42 -4.69 3.12 3.05
CA TYR A 42 -4.37 2.56 1.73
C TYR A 42 -2.88 2.76 1.45
N MET A 43 -2.31 1.88 0.62
CA MET A 43 -0.92 1.96 0.18
C MET A 43 -0.75 3.01 -0.91
N VAL A 44 -1.66 3.00 -1.89
CA VAL A 44 -1.62 3.85 -3.09
C VAL A 44 -3.02 4.34 -3.41
N GLN A 45 -3.12 5.59 -3.85
CA GLN A 45 -4.33 6.15 -4.43
C GLN A 45 -4.09 6.50 -5.90
N VAL A 46 -4.99 6.09 -6.77
CA VAL A 46 -5.02 6.50 -8.18
C VAL A 46 -6.29 7.32 -8.40
N ASP A 47 -6.10 8.61 -8.62
CA ASP A 47 -7.16 9.54 -8.97
C ASP A 47 -7.31 9.58 -10.49
N THR A 48 -8.53 9.41 -10.99
CA THR A 48 -8.86 9.43 -12.41
C THR A 48 -9.81 10.56 -12.77
N SER A 49 -10.10 11.49 -11.87
CA SER A 49 -11.06 12.58 -12.07
C SER A 49 -10.76 13.48 -13.27
N GLY A 50 -9.49 13.61 -13.66
CA GLY A 50 -9.07 14.36 -14.84
C GLY A 50 -9.11 13.56 -16.15
N TYR A 51 -9.28 12.24 -16.09
CA TYR A 51 -9.09 11.34 -17.22
C TYR A 51 -10.07 11.60 -18.37
N GLN A 52 -11.36 11.81 -18.07
CA GLN A 52 -12.35 12.11 -19.10
C GLN A 52 -12.01 13.41 -19.85
N GLN A 53 -11.60 14.46 -19.14
CA GLN A 53 -11.24 15.73 -19.75
C GLN A 53 -10.00 15.57 -20.66
N ALA A 54 -8.99 14.85 -20.19
CA ALA A 54 -7.80 14.56 -20.99
C ALA A 54 -8.14 13.83 -22.30
N MET A 55 -9.05 12.85 -22.23
CA MET A 55 -9.47 12.08 -23.39
C MET A 55 -10.31 12.91 -24.38
N ILE A 56 -11.19 13.79 -23.90
CA ILE A 56 -12.00 14.67 -24.75
C ILE A 56 -11.10 15.61 -25.57
N VAL A 57 -10.08 16.21 -24.94
CA VAL A 57 -9.19 17.14 -25.65
C VAL A 57 -8.29 16.41 -26.64
N ALA A 58 -7.73 15.26 -26.25
CA ALA A 58 -6.78 14.55 -27.09
C ALA A 58 -7.43 13.83 -28.29
N LEU A 59 -8.66 13.31 -28.15
CA LEU A 59 -9.37 12.62 -29.23
C LEU A 59 -10.39 13.50 -29.96
N ALA A 60 -10.59 14.76 -29.51
CA ALA A 60 -11.59 15.68 -30.05
C ALA A 60 -13.01 15.09 -30.17
N ASN A 61 -13.38 14.18 -29.26
CA ASN A 61 -14.66 13.47 -29.26
C ASN A 61 -15.32 13.54 -27.88
N PRO A 62 -16.58 14.01 -27.76
CA PRO A 62 -17.26 14.11 -26.46
C PRO A 62 -17.70 12.72 -25.97
N PHE A 63 -16.90 12.12 -25.09
CA PHE A 63 -17.29 10.91 -24.36
C PHE A 63 -18.18 11.29 -23.16
N ASN A 64 -19.43 10.83 -23.15
CA ASN A 64 -20.39 11.14 -22.07
C ASN A 64 -20.52 10.05 -20.99
N ASN A 65 -19.88 8.88 -21.14
CA ASN A 65 -20.07 7.72 -20.25
C ASN A 65 -18.73 7.10 -19.79
N VAL A 66 -17.76 7.93 -19.40
CA VAL A 66 -16.45 7.44 -18.93
C VAL A 66 -16.54 6.95 -17.49
N TYR A 67 -17.26 7.68 -16.63
CA TYR A 67 -17.43 7.35 -15.22
C TYR A 67 -18.71 6.56 -14.96
N ALA A 68 -18.69 5.73 -13.91
CA ALA A 68 -19.86 4.99 -13.48
C ALA A 68 -20.92 5.94 -12.89
N PRO A 69 -22.21 5.71 -13.19
CA PRO A 69 -23.29 6.58 -12.72
C PRO A 69 -23.59 6.40 -11.22
N ASN A 70 -23.37 5.20 -10.67
CA ASN A 70 -23.74 4.83 -9.30
C ASN A 70 -22.69 3.92 -8.65
N SER A 71 -22.69 3.88 -7.32
CA SER A 71 -21.80 3.02 -6.53
C SER A 71 -22.10 1.53 -6.65
N SER A 72 -23.32 1.13 -6.99
CA SER A 72 -23.78 -0.27 -7.09
C SER A 72 -23.26 -1.05 -8.31
N VAL A 73 -22.62 -0.36 -9.26
CA VAL A 73 -22.05 -0.99 -10.46
C VAL A 73 -20.83 -1.80 -10.06
N GLN A 74 -20.78 -3.08 -10.43
CA GLN A 74 -19.66 -3.97 -10.09
C GLN A 74 -18.34 -3.48 -10.72
N LEU A 75 -17.24 -3.68 -9.99
CA LEU A 75 -15.88 -3.48 -10.48
C LEU A 75 -15.53 -4.54 -11.54
N ALA A 76 -14.66 -4.17 -12.47
CA ALA A 76 -14.19 -4.96 -13.62
C ALA A 76 -15.31 -5.44 -14.57
N SER A 77 -16.47 -4.79 -14.57
CA SER A 77 -17.60 -5.15 -15.43
C SER A 77 -17.80 -4.22 -16.63
N GLY A 78 -16.84 -3.34 -16.92
CA GLY A 78 -16.95 -2.32 -17.98
C GLY A 78 -18.06 -1.29 -17.75
N GLY A 79 -18.48 -1.09 -16.49
CA GLY A 79 -19.60 -0.23 -16.11
C GLY A 79 -19.26 1.25 -15.91
N GLY A 80 -18.00 1.63 -16.15
CA GLY A 80 -17.47 2.99 -16.01
C GLY A 80 -16.45 3.12 -14.89
N LEU A 81 -15.54 4.09 -15.05
CA LEU A 81 -14.49 4.41 -14.09
C LEU A 81 -15.04 5.02 -12.79
N ARG A 82 -14.27 4.86 -11.73
CA ARG A 82 -14.45 5.55 -10.45
C ARG A 82 -13.38 6.62 -10.29
N HIS A 83 -13.66 7.65 -9.50
CA HIS A 83 -12.75 8.79 -9.40
C HIS A 83 -11.51 8.45 -8.58
N HIS A 84 -11.65 7.65 -7.53
CA HIS A 84 -10.54 7.31 -6.65
C HIS A 84 -10.43 5.79 -6.48
N TYR A 85 -9.29 5.23 -6.88
CA TYR A 85 -8.93 3.84 -6.64
C TYR A 85 -7.91 3.78 -5.51
N LEU A 86 -8.29 3.17 -4.39
CA LEU A 86 -7.45 2.99 -3.21
C LEU A 86 -7.00 1.54 -3.13
N TYR A 87 -5.69 1.30 -3.16
CA TYR A 87 -5.12 -0.03 -3.09
C TYR A 87 -4.67 -0.35 -1.68
N GLY A 88 -5.20 -1.45 -1.12
CA GLY A 88 -4.70 -2.07 0.11
C GLY A 88 -3.80 -3.25 -0.19
N LEU A 89 -3.49 -4.03 0.86
CA LEU A 89 -2.67 -5.25 0.74
C LEU A 89 -3.44 -6.45 0.15
N TYR A 90 -4.76 -6.51 0.39
CA TYR A 90 -5.60 -7.66 0.07
C TYR A 90 -6.63 -7.40 -1.03
N THR A 91 -6.97 -6.14 -1.22
CA THR A 91 -8.08 -5.68 -2.03
C THR A 91 -7.75 -4.30 -2.57
N HIS A 92 -8.47 -3.89 -3.61
CA HIS A 92 -8.55 -2.49 -3.98
C HIS A 92 -10.01 -2.04 -3.89
N CYS A 93 -10.24 -0.79 -3.48
CA CYS A 93 -11.57 -0.21 -3.39
C CYS A 93 -11.64 1.03 -4.25
N ALA A 94 -12.74 1.18 -4.97
CA ALA A 94 -12.96 2.27 -5.90
C ALA A 94 -14.17 3.10 -5.48
N TYR A 95 -13.98 4.42 -5.42
CA TYR A 95 -14.96 5.37 -4.88
C TYR A 95 -15.37 6.40 -5.92
N LEU A 96 -16.62 6.84 -5.84
CA LEU A 96 -17.12 7.97 -6.65
C LEU A 96 -16.51 9.29 -6.15
N ALA A 97 -16.81 10.39 -6.86
CA ALA A 97 -16.32 11.74 -6.55
C ALA A 97 -16.52 12.16 -5.08
N ASN A 98 -17.57 11.69 -4.41
CA ASN A 98 -17.85 12.03 -3.01
C ASN A 98 -17.02 11.20 -1.99
N THR A 99 -16.12 10.30 -2.42
CA THR A 99 -15.25 9.39 -1.60
C THR A 99 -15.96 8.48 -0.58
N THR A 100 -17.25 8.70 -0.34
CA THR A 100 -18.05 8.04 0.69
C THR A 100 -18.68 6.76 0.21
N GLU A 101 -19.02 6.73 -1.07
CA GLU A 101 -19.63 5.59 -1.74
C GLU A 101 -18.63 4.91 -2.67
N GLY A 102 -18.44 3.61 -2.46
CA GLY A 102 -17.52 2.81 -3.25
C GLY A 102 -17.85 1.33 -3.17
N LEU A 103 -17.10 0.55 -3.92
CA LEU A 103 -17.08 -0.91 -3.82
C LEU A 103 -15.64 -1.37 -3.72
N CYS A 104 -15.44 -2.54 -3.13
CA CYS A 104 -14.14 -3.19 -3.07
C CYS A 104 -14.14 -4.42 -3.97
N SER A 105 -12.98 -4.73 -4.53
CA SER A 105 -12.74 -5.95 -5.28
C SER A 105 -12.86 -7.19 -4.40
N SER A 106 -12.86 -8.37 -5.03
CA SER A 106 -12.71 -9.63 -4.31
C SER A 106 -11.42 -9.64 -3.48
N HIS A 107 -11.50 -10.25 -2.30
CA HIS A 107 -10.38 -10.35 -1.38
C HIS A 107 -9.43 -11.46 -1.83
N VAL A 108 -8.19 -11.09 -2.15
CA VAL A 108 -7.17 -12.02 -2.64
C VAL A 108 -5.90 -11.88 -1.81
N VAL A 109 -5.33 -13.01 -1.39
CA VAL A 109 -4.05 -13.05 -0.69
C VAL A 109 -2.93 -12.68 -1.67
N GLY A 110 -2.18 -11.63 -1.36
CA GLY A 110 -1.15 -11.11 -2.26
C GLY A 110 -1.77 -10.40 -3.47
N ASN A 111 -2.72 -9.51 -3.21
CA ASN A 111 -3.33 -8.69 -4.25
C ASN A 111 -2.25 -7.96 -5.05
N GLN A 112 -2.39 -8.01 -6.36
CA GLN A 112 -1.41 -7.47 -7.28
C GLN A 112 -1.75 -6.02 -7.57
N PHE A 113 -0.78 -5.13 -7.38
CA PHE A 113 -0.93 -3.74 -7.79
C PHE A 113 -0.80 -3.64 -9.31
N ARG A 114 -1.93 -3.49 -10.00
CA ARG A 114 -2.03 -3.36 -11.47
C ARG A 114 -3.00 -2.23 -11.83
N PRO A 115 -2.58 -0.97 -11.66
CA PRO A 115 -3.50 0.16 -11.78
C PRO A 115 -4.07 0.33 -13.20
N PHE A 116 -3.25 0.10 -14.23
CA PHE A 116 -3.69 0.18 -15.62
C PHE A 116 -4.77 -0.85 -15.96
N ASP A 117 -4.53 -2.13 -15.66
CA ASP A 117 -5.47 -3.21 -15.95
C ASP A 117 -6.82 -2.95 -15.27
N THR A 118 -6.80 -2.56 -13.99
CA THR A 118 -8.05 -2.26 -13.25
C THR A 118 -8.84 -1.10 -13.84
N ILE A 119 -8.17 -0.07 -14.37
CA ILE A 119 -8.82 1.07 -15.05
C ILE A 119 -9.43 0.61 -16.38
N VAL A 120 -8.68 -0.18 -17.16
CA VAL A 120 -9.13 -0.66 -18.47
C VAL A 120 -10.30 -1.64 -18.35
N GLU A 121 -10.32 -2.48 -17.32
CA GLU A 121 -11.42 -3.42 -17.03
C GLU A 121 -12.72 -2.73 -16.57
N ASP A 122 -12.61 -1.58 -15.89
CA ASP A 122 -13.76 -0.77 -15.50
C ASP A 122 -14.34 0.04 -16.65
N LEU A 123 -13.55 0.33 -17.69
CA LEU A 123 -13.99 1.09 -18.85
C LEU A 123 -14.92 0.28 -19.77
N PRO A 124 -15.94 0.93 -20.37
CA PRO A 124 -16.73 0.30 -21.43
C PRO A 124 -15.87 -0.12 -22.62
N LEU A 125 -16.21 -1.23 -23.27
CA LEU A 125 -15.40 -1.86 -24.36
C LEU A 125 -14.94 -0.90 -25.46
N ASN A 126 -15.76 0.10 -25.81
CA ASN A 126 -15.42 1.08 -26.84
C ASN A 126 -14.30 2.03 -26.37
N ILE A 127 -14.30 2.40 -25.09
CA ILE A 127 -13.35 3.33 -24.50
C ILE A 127 -12.09 2.57 -24.05
N SER A 128 -12.21 1.34 -23.55
CA SER A 128 -11.06 0.54 -23.11
C SER A 128 -10.08 0.23 -24.23
N ARG A 129 -10.57 0.03 -25.47
CA ARG A 129 -9.70 -0.11 -26.66
C ARG A 129 -8.99 1.19 -27.01
N LEU A 130 -9.67 2.33 -26.86
CA LEU A 130 -9.06 3.64 -27.09
C LEU A 130 -8.02 3.94 -26.02
N SER A 131 -8.31 3.68 -24.74
CA SER A 131 -7.38 3.90 -23.62
C SER A 131 -6.08 3.11 -23.77
N GLN A 132 -6.16 1.87 -24.29
CA GLN A 132 -4.98 1.04 -24.58
C GLN A 132 -4.06 1.61 -25.66
N SER A 133 -4.61 2.36 -26.61
CA SER A 133 -3.83 3.07 -27.64
C SER A 133 -3.37 4.47 -27.19
N PHE A 134 -4.09 5.04 -26.22
CA PHE A 134 -3.90 6.39 -25.72
C PHE A 134 -2.82 6.48 -24.65
N ILE A 135 -2.78 5.51 -23.74
CA ILE A 135 -1.76 5.40 -22.70
C ILE A 135 -0.58 4.65 -23.31
N LEU A 136 0.59 5.29 -23.42
CA LEU A 136 1.79 4.66 -23.97
C LEU A 136 2.13 3.39 -23.17
N GLN A 137 2.26 2.27 -23.89
CA GLN A 137 2.53 0.95 -23.30
C GLN A 137 3.92 0.81 -22.66
N ASP A 138 4.82 1.77 -22.92
CA ASP A 138 6.21 1.76 -22.42
C ASP A 138 6.39 2.59 -21.14
N THR A 139 5.33 2.73 -20.33
CA THR A 139 5.40 3.45 -19.06
C THR A 139 5.48 2.50 -17.88
N PRO A 140 6.16 2.86 -16.77
CA PRO A 140 6.16 2.04 -15.55
C PRO A 140 4.76 1.81 -14.96
N PHE A 141 3.78 2.65 -15.32
CA PHE A 141 2.38 2.52 -14.93
C PHE A 141 1.66 1.37 -15.67
N THR A 142 2.05 1.09 -16.92
CA THR A 142 1.48 0.01 -17.76
C THR A 142 2.23 -1.32 -17.63
N ASP A 143 3.39 -1.34 -16.98
CA ASP A 143 4.18 -2.56 -16.74
C ASP A 143 3.53 -3.43 -15.64
N ALA A 144 2.54 -4.24 -16.06
CA ALA A 144 1.81 -5.14 -15.18
C ALA A 144 2.69 -6.24 -14.58
N GLU A 145 3.73 -6.68 -15.28
CA GLU A 145 4.62 -7.76 -14.80
C GLU A 145 5.49 -7.27 -13.65
N TYR A 146 6.16 -6.13 -13.81
CA TYR A 146 6.97 -5.53 -12.77
C TYR A 146 6.13 -5.13 -11.56
N THR A 147 5.01 -4.45 -11.78
CA THR A 147 4.18 -3.94 -10.68
C THR A 147 3.53 -5.07 -9.87
N SER A 148 3.05 -6.12 -10.53
CA SER A 148 2.43 -7.27 -9.85
C SER A 148 3.39 -8.18 -9.13
N SER A 149 4.55 -8.48 -9.73
CA SER A 149 5.56 -9.34 -9.11
C SER A 149 6.12 -8.70 -7.83
N ASN A 150 6.48 -7.41 -7.91
CA ASN A 150 7.04 -6.68 -6.79
C ASN A 150 6.03 -6.41 -5.67
N SER A 151 4.79 -6.03 -6.00
CA SER A 151 3.73 -5.83 -4.98
C SER A 151 3.40 -7.13 -4.24
N ARG A 152 3.36 -8.27 -4.96
CA ARG A 152 3.17 -9.60 -4.35
C ARG A 152 4.35 -9.98 -3.45
N ALA A 153 5.59 -9.75 -3.88
CA ALA A 153 6.77 -10.00 -3.05
C ALA A 153 6.74 -9.14 -1.77
N ALA A 154 6.46 -7.84 -1.89
CA ALA A 154 6.34 -6.93 -0.76
C ALA A 154 5.24 -7.37 0.22
N TYR A 155 4.08 -7.81 -0.28
CA TYR A 155 3.01 -8.37 0.54
C TYR A 155 3.49 -9.52 1.44
N TRP A 156 4.22 -10.49 0.87
CA TRP A 156 4.75 -11.62 1.65
C TRP A 156 5.79 -11.18 2.69
N MET A 157 6.62 -10.19 2.35
CA MET A 157 7.60 -9.63 3.29
C MET A 157 6.91 -8.90 4.44
N VAL A 158 5.83 -8.15 4.18
CA VAL A 158 5.00 -7.55 5.23
C VAL A 158 4.40 -8.63 6.12
N LEU A 159 3.75 -9.64 5.54
CA LEU A 159 3.09 -10.71 6.30
C LEU A 159 4.08 -11.45 7.19
N LEU A 160 5.23 -11.87 6.65
CA LEU A 160 6.26 -12.55 7.44
C LEU A 160 6.85 -11.62 8.51
N GLY A 161 7.06 -10.34 8.18
CA GLY A 161 7.46 -9.31 9.14
C GLY A 161 6.49 -9.16 10.31
N THR A 162 5.18 -9.23 10.07
CA THR A 162 4.17 -9.18 11.14
C THR A 162 4.22 -10.39 12.06
N ILE A 163 4.44 -11.59 11.51
CA ILE A 163 4.58 -12.81 12.30
C ILE A 163 5.83 -12.70 13.17
N CYS A 164 6.94 -12.22 12.61
CA CYS A 164 8.16 -11.95 13.39
C CYS A 164 7.94 -10.90 14.47
N ALA A 165 7.19 -9.83 14.21
CA ALA A 165 6.84 -8.82 15.21
C ALA A 165 5.98 -9.40 16.35
N GLY A 166 4.99 -10.24 16.02
CA GLY A 166 4.17 -10.94 17.01
C GLY A 166 5.00 -11.91 17.86
N LEU A 167 5.87 -12.70 17.24
CA LEU A 167 6.78 -13.60 17.95
C LEU A 167 7.77 -12.83 18.83
N THR A 168 8.29 -11.70 18.36
CA THR A 168 9.17 -10.81 19.14
C THR A 168 8.47 -10.34 20.41
N PHE A 169 7.21 -9.88 20.30
CA PHE A 169 6.42 -9.45 21.45
C PHE A 169 6.18 -10.61 22.44
N ILE A 170 5.68 -11.75 21.96
CA ILE A 170 5.36 -12.92 22.80
C ILE A 170 6.61 -13.44 23.52
N THR A 171 7.73 -13.56 22.81
CA THR A 171 9.00 -14.04 23.37
C THR A 171 9.71 -12.99 24.24
N GLY A 172 9.34 -11.72 24.15
CA GLY A 172 9.84 -10.63 25.00
C GLY A 172 9.23 -10.58 26.41
N ILE A 173 8.09 -11.25 26.65
CA ILE A 173 7.38 -11.25 27.95
C ILE A 173 8.06 -12.13 29.02
N PRO A 174 8.51 -13.37 28.72
CA PRO A 174 9.11 -14.24 29.73
C PRO A 174 10.45 -13.71 30.23
N LYS A 175 10.65 -13.71 31.55
CA LYS A 175 11.89 -13.25 32.22
C LYS A 175 13.01 -14.31 32.16
N ARG A 176 13.49 -14.68 30.97
CA ARG A 176 14.59 -15.67 30.80
C ARG A 176 15.59 -15.21 29.73
N ASN A 177 16.89 -15.40 29.97
CA ASN A 177 17.95 -14.92 29.05
C ASN A 177 17.80 -15.47 27.61
N TRP A 178 17.42 -16.74 27.49
CA TRP A 178 17.21 -17.38 26.20
C TRP A 178 16.04 -16.79 25.41
N THR A 179 14.97 -16.35 26.08
CA THR A 179 13.82 -15.77 25.39
C THR A 179 14.13 -14.37 24.86
N PHE A 180 14.99 -13.61 25.55
CA PHE A 180 15.50 -12.32 25.05
C PHE A 180 16.44 -12.47 23.85
N ALA A 181 17.27 -13.50 23.80
CA ALA A 181 18.08 -13.80 22.63
C ALA A 181 17.20 -14.10 21.40
N VAL A 182 16.19 -14.95 21.59
CA VAL A 182 15.24 -15.32 20.55
C VAL A 182 14.41 -14.11 20.08
N SER A 183 13.91 -13.28 21.01
CA SER A 183 13.16 -12.07 20.66
C SER A 183 14.01 -11.09 19.85
N THR A 184 15.29 -10.93 20.19
CA THR A 184 16.22 -10.07 19.46
C THR A 184 16.42 -10.56 18.01
N ILE A 185 16.58 -11.86 17.80
CA ILE A 185 16.71 -12.45 16.45
C ILE A 185 15.46 -12.19 15.62
N PHE A 186 14.27 -12.42 16.18
CA PHE A 186 13.01 -12.15 15.50
C PHE A 186 12.79 -10.65 15.25
N ALA A 187 13.23 -9.77 16.15
CA ALA A 187 13.15 -8.33 15.98
C ALA A 187 14.03 -7.86 14.81
N ILE A 188 15.26 -8.38 14.70
CA ILE A 188 16.17 -8.08 13.59
C ILE A 188 15.61 -8.61 12.27
N ALA A 189 15.20 -9.88 12.24
CA ALA A 189 14.62 -10.50 11.04
C ALA A 189 13.36 -9.74 10.58
N GLY A 190 12.45 -9.43 11.51
CA GLY A 190 11.25 -8.64 11.24
C GLY A 190 11.57 -7.24 10.70
N SER A 191 12.55 -6.56 11.29
CA SER A 191 12.97 -5.22 10.84
C SER A 191 13.51 -5.25 9.41
N ILE A 192 14.34 -6.24 9.05
CA ILE A 192 14.87 -6.39 7.68
C ILE A 192 13.73 -6.65 6.69
N LEU A 193 12.80 -7.56 7.01
CA LEU A 193 11.66 -7.87 6.13
C LEU A 193 10.76 -6.66 5.90
N LEU A 194 10.45 -5.91 6.97
CA LEU A 194 9.65 -4.68 6.88
C LEU A 194 10.37 -3.58 6.08
N LEU A 195 11.69 -3.45 6.21
CA LEU A 195 12.48 -2.51 5.41
C LEU A 195 12.44 -2.85 3.92
N ILE A 196 12.59 -4.13 3.58
CA ILE A 196 12.50 -4.60 2.19
C ILE A 196 11.09 -4.33 1.65
N ALA A 197 10.05 -4.64 2.42
CA ALA A 197 8.67 -4.36 2.01
C ALA A 197 8.40 -2.86 1.79
N ALA A 198 8.82 -2.01 2.73
CA ALA A 198 8.63 -0.57 2.66
C ALA A 198 9.39 0.05 1.48
N SER A 199 10.61 -0.41 1.23
CA SER A 199 11.41 0.05 0.09
C SER A 199 10.79 -0.36 -1.25
N ILE A 200 10.33 -1.61 -1.41
CA ILE A 200 9.65 -2.05 -2.62
C ILE A 200 8.40 -1.21 -2.88
N TRP A 201 7.53 -1.02 -1.88
CA TRP A 201 6.32 -0.19 -2.05
C TRP A 201 6.65 1.27 -2.38
N THR A 202 7.68 1.85 -1.76
CA THR A 202 8.12 3.22 -2.05
C THR A 202 8.60 3.36 -3.50
N VAL A 203 9.44 2.44 -3.97
CA VAL A 203 9.94 2.43 -5.35
C VAL A 203 8.81 2.21 -6.35
N LEU A 204 7.88 1.30 -6.03
CA LEU A 204 6.73 1.00 -6.87
C LEU A 204 5.87 2.24 -7.09
N ILE A 205 5.51 2.95 -6.01
CA ILE A 205 4.70 4.18 -6.07
C ILE A 205 5.43 5.26 -6.86
N ASN A 206 6.70 5.53 -6.54
CA ASN A 206 7.49 6.55 -7.22
C ASN A 206 7.66 6.26 -8.71
N ARG A 207 7.74 4.98 -9.10
CA ARG A 207 7.75 4.61 -10.52
C ARG A 207 6.41 4.85 -11.19
N THR A 208 5.31 4.54 -10.53
CA THR A 208 3.97 4.77 -11.10
C THR A 208 3.52 6.23 -11.08
N ASP A 209 4.07 7.05 -10.18
CA ASP A 209 3.87 8.51 -10.10
C ASP A 209 4.42 9.25 -11.34
N ASP A 210 5.31 8.62 -12.11
CA ASP A 210 5.81 9.16 -13.38
C ASP A 210 4.67 9.60 -14.32
N ILE A 211 3.53 8.87 -14.31
CA ILE A 211 2.35 9.17 -15.12
C ILE A 211 1.77 10.55 -14.84
N ASN A 212 1.94 11.08 -13.63
CA ASN A 212 1.39 12.37 -13.22
C ASN A 212 2.05 13.54 -13.95
N THR A 213 3.32 13.35 -14.34
CA THR A 213 4.11 14.35 -15.06
C THR A 213 4.01 14.19 -16.58
N ARG A 214 3.34 13.13 -17.06
CA ARG A 214 3.20 12.88 -18.48
C ARG A 214 2.14 13.79 -19.08
N ILE A 215 2.60 14.55 -20.06
CA ILE A 215 1.79 15.44 -20.87
C ILE A 215 1.63 14.79 -22.24
N LEU A 216 0.41 14.77 -22.74
CA LEU A 216 0.14 14.36 -24.10
C LEU A 216 0.29 15.59 -24.99
N ALA A 217 1.29 15.55 -25.87
CA ALA A 217 1.43 16.54 -26.93
C ALA A 217 0.36 16.25 -27.99
N THR A 218 -0.78 16.94 -27.89
CA THR A 218 -1.78 16.93 -28.96
C THR A 218 -1.39 18.00 -29.99
N ARG A 219 -1.90 17.90 -31.22
CA ARG A 219 -1.55 18.80 -32.34
C ARG A 219 -1.82 20.29 -32.05
N THR A 220 -2.59 20.62 -31.00
CA THR A 220 -3.01 21.98 -30.66
C THR A 220 -2.69 22.40 -29.23
N GLU A 221 -2.61 21.49 -28.26
CA GLU A 221 -2.40 21.81 -26.84
C GLU A 221 -1.69 20.68 -26.08
N GLU A 222 -0.97 21.05 -25.03
CA GLU A 222 -0.36 20.15 -24.04
C GLU A 222 -1.37 19.86 -22.92
N VAL A 223 -1.83 18.61 -22.82
CA VAL A 223 -2.85 18.23 -21.82
C VAL A 223 -2.32 17.11 -20.93
N PRO A 224 -2.40 17.24 -19.59
CA PRO A 224 -2.03 16.15 -18.68
C PRO A 224 -2.99 14.97 -18.84
N LEU A 225 -2.50 13.74 -18.64
CA LEU A 225 -3.30 12.50 -18.76
C LEU A 225 -4.51 12.43 -17.80
N GLY A 226 -4.56 13.27 -16.77
CA GLY A 226 -5.66 13.30 -15.81
C GLY A 226 -5.72 12.09 -14.88
N LEU A 227 -4.63 11.33 -14.82
CA LEU A 227 -4.37 10.26 -13.86
C LEU A 227 -3.35 10.77 -12.85
N VAL A 228 -3.68 10.70 -11.56
CA VAL A 228 -2.80 11.14 -10.49
C VAL A 228 -2.61 10.01 -9.48
N VAL A 229 -1.42 9.42 -9.45
CA VAL A 229 -1.01 8.42 -8.48
C VAL A 229 -0.38 9.10 -7.27
N THR A 230 -0.86 8.81 -6.08
CA THR A 230 -0.34 9.40 -4.83
C THR A 230 -0.09 8.32 -3.78
N MET A 231 0.89 8.59 -2.91
CA MET A 231 1.19 7.74 -1.77
C MET A 231 0.08 7.81 -0.73
N GLY A 232 -0.33 6.66 -0.20
CA GLY A 232 -1.32 6.57 0.87
C GLY A 232 -0.73 6.48 2.27
N ASN A 233 -1.59 6.71 3.27
CA ASN A 233 -1.24 6.64 4.69
C ASN A 233 -0.72 5.27 5.13
N GLY A 234 -1.10 4.18 4.43
CA GLY A 234 -0.62 2.83 4.70
C GLY A 234 0.90 2.71 4.57
N LEU A 235 1.52 3.37 3.58
CA LEU A 235 2.97 3.32 3.45
C LEU A 235 3.68 4.05 4.59
N ILE A 236 3.10 5.16 5.08
CA ILE A 236 3.61 5.87 6.26
C ILE A 236 3.54 4.95 7.50
N LEU A 237 2.41 4.27 7.70
CA LEU A 237 2.24 3.30 8.79
C LEU A 237 3.28 2.18 8.72
N LEU A 238 3.58 1.68 7.52
CA LEU A 238 4.61 0.66 7.31
C LEU A 238 6.02 1.14 7.68
N TRP A 239 6.38 2.37 7.31
CA TRP A 239 7.66 2.99 7.71
C TRP A 239 7.76 3.21 9.23
N VAL A 240 6.69 3.67 9.86
CA VAL A 240 6.63 3.84 11.32
C VAL A 240 6.71 2.48 12.03
N ALA A 241 6.05 1.45 11.49
CA ALA A 241 6.12 0.08 12.01
C ALA A 241 7.55 -0.48 11.92
N PHE A 242 8.25 -0.23 10.82
CA PHE A 242 9.67 -0.56 10.67
C PHE A 242 10.55 0.17 11.70
N GLY A 243 10.36 1.49 11.85
CA GLY A 243 11.15 2.31 12.78
C GLY A 243 10.97 1.87 14.23
N THR A 244 9.73 1.56 14.63
CA THR A 244 9.41 1.06 15.97
C THR A 244 9.97 -0.35 16.23
N MET A 245 9.94 -1.26 15.25
CA MET A 245 10.60 -2.57 15.37
C MET A 245 12.11 -2.43 15.51
N THR A 246 12.74 -1.61 14.68
CA THR A 246 14.19 -1.40 14.71
C THR A 246 14.61 -0.79 16.05
N ALA A 247 13.85 0.18 16.56
CA ALA A 247 14.08 0.76 17.88
C ALA A 247 13.95 -0.26 19.02
N SER A 248 13.09 -1.27 18.88
CA SER A 248 12.92 -2.34 19.86
C SER A 248 14.12 -3.31 19.94
N VAL A 249 14.99 -3.36 18.92
CA VAL A 249 16.17 -4.24 18.92
C VAL A 249 17.15 -3.86 20.02
N ILE A 250 17.38 -2.56 20.23
CA ILE A 250 18.34 -2.03 21.22
C ILE A 250 18.01 -2.51 22.65
N PRO A 251 16.79 -2.30 23.19
CA PRO A 251 16.47 -2.76 24.54
C PRO A 251 16.53 -4.28 24.69
N TYR A 252 16.12 -5.05 23.66
CA TYR A 252 16.20 -6.52 23.72
C TYR A 252 17.65 -7.03 23.72
N MET A 253 18.52 -6.42 22.91
CA MET A 253 19.94 -6.77 22.84
C MET A 253 20.67 -6.46 24.16
N ILE A 254 20.43 -5.28 24.75
CA ILE A 254 20.99 -4.93 26.07
C ILE A 254 20.49 -5.91 27.14
N SER A 255 19.19 -6.23 27.14
CA SER A 255 18.60 -7.14 28.13
C SER A 255 19.15 -8.56 28.01
N CYS A 256 19.41 -9.03 26.80
CA CYS A 256 20.04 -10.33 26.55
C CYS A 256 21.45 -10.44 27.19
N CYS A 257 22.24 -9.36 27.13
CA CYS A 257 23.61 -9.35 27.64
C CYS A 257 23.72 -8.99 29.13
N THR A 258 22.73 -8.27 29.68
CA THR A 258 22.82 -7.69 31.04
C THR A 258 21.88 -8.32 32.06
N TRP A 259 20.90 -9.13 31.63
CA TRP A 259 19.98 -9.76 32.57
C TRP A 259 20.69 -10.77 33.47
N ARG A 260 20.69 -10.46 34.77
CA ARG A 260 21.01 -11.37 35.85
C ARG A 260 19.68 -11.79 36.47
N GLY A 261 19.32 -13.05 36.26
CA GLY A 261 18.12 -13.67 36.83
C GLY A 261 18.21 -13.83 38.34
#